data_AF-A0AAV5EU12-F1
#
_entry.id   AF-A0AAV5EU12-F1
#
_cell.length_a   1.000
_cell.length_b   1.000
_cell.length_c   1.000
_cell.angle_alpha   90.00
_cell.angle_beta   90.00
_cell.angle_gamma   90.00
#
_symmetry.space_group_name_H-M   'P 1'
#
loop_
_entity.id
_entity.type
_entity.pdbx_description
1 polymer ?
#
loop_
_entity_poly.entity_id
_entity_poly.type
_entity_poly.pdbx_seq_one_letter_code
_entity_poly.pdbx_strand_id
1 'polypeptide(L)'
;MVAVKQLRHSEDLSDKQFLEEVKCLKRVNHKNIVRFLGYCAYTHEVLMKVNVQDVLVDERKRFLCFEYAPNGNLQDYLHQGIC
;
A
#
# COMPACT_ATOMS: atom_id res chain seq x y z
N MET A 1 4.24 14.74 7.99
CA MET A 1 4.65 13.31 7.94
C MET A 1 3.74 12.57 6.96
N VAL A 2 4.18 11.44 6.41
CA VAL A 2 3.43 10.65 5.41
C VAL A 2 3.29 9.23 5.93
N ALA A 3 2.09 8.66 5.82
CA ALA A 3 1.84 7.23 6.05
C ALA A 3 2.01 6.49 4.72
N VAL A 4 2.92 5.51 4.68
CA VAL A 4 3.19 4.70 3.49
C VAL A 4 2.66 3.29 3.72
N LYS A 5 1.67 2.89 2.90
CA LYS A 5 1.12 1.54 2.89
C LYS A 5 1.74 0.75 1.74
N GLN A 6 2.59 -0.23 2.05
CA GLN A 6 3.07 -1.20 1.08
C GLN A 6 2.00 -2.28 0.85
N LEU A 7 1.64 -2.53 -0.41
CA LEU A 7 0.74 -3.61 -0.78
C LEU A 7 1.55 -4.90 -0.91
N ARG A 8 1.30 -5.87 -0.03
CA ARG A 8 1.93 -7.20 -0.09
C ARG A 8 1.14 -8.10 -1.05
N HIS A 9 1.84 -8.90 -1.86
CA HIS A 9 1.27 -9.79 -2.88
C HIS A 9 0.42 -9.10 -3.97
N SER A 10 1.10 -8.48 -4.93
CA SER A 10 0.45 -7.89 -6.12
C SER A 10 0.08 -8.91 -7.19
N GLU A 11 0.23 -10.21 -6.96
CA GLU A 11 -0.18 -11.25 -7.92
C GLU A 11 -1.71 -11.22 -8.15
N ASP A 12 -2.50 -10.88 -7.12
CA ASP A 12 -3.96 -10.81 -7.21
C ASP A 12 -4.49 -9.47 -7.78
N LEU A 13 -3.64 -8.44 -7.86
CA LEU A 13 -4.03 -7.12 -8.35
C LEU A 13 -3.33 -6.83 -9.68
N SER A 14 -4.07 -6.94 -10.78
CA SER A 14 -3.61 -6.46 -12.08
C SER A 14 -3.24 -4.97 -12.03
N ASP A 15 -2.35 -4.52 -12.93
CA ASP A 15 -2.00 -3.08 -13.05
C ASP A 15 -3.24 -2.22 -13.31
N LYS A 16 -4.22 -2.78 -14.04
CA LYS A 16 -5.50 -2.13 -14.29
C LYS A 16 -6.27 -1.90 -12.98
N GLN A 17 -6.46 -2.93 -12.16
CA GLN A 17 -7.16 -2.82 -10.88
C GLN A 17 -6.46 -1.83 -9.94
N PHE A 18 -5.12 -1.90 -9.86
CA PHE A 18 -4.35 -0.96 -9.07
C PHE A 18 -4.57 0.49 -9.52
N LEU A 19 -4.51 0.75 -10.82
CA LEU A 19 -4.70 2.10 -11.36
C LEU A 19 -6.16 2.58 -11.18
N GLU A 20 -7.14 1.68 -11.25
CA GLU A 20 -8.54 2.00 -10.95
C GLU A 20 -8.72 2.43 -9.49
N GLU A 21 -8.10 1.72 -8.55
CA GLU A 21 -8.11 2.09 -7.14
C GLU A 21 -7.42 3.45 -6.90
N VAL A 22 -6.24 3.67 -7.48
CA VAL A 22 -5.54 4.96 -7.42
C VAL A 22 -6.42 6.09 -8.00
N LYS A 23 -7.09 5.86 -9.12
CA LYS A 23 -8.02 6.84 -9.71
C LYS A 23 -9.17 7.15 -8.75
N CYS A 24 -9.71 6.15 -8.07
CA CYS A 24 -10.75 6.35 -7.05
C CYS A 24 -10.22 7.17 -5.88
N LEU A 25 -9.10 6.77 -5.27
CA LEU A 25 -8.48 7.48 -4.14
C LEU A 25 -8.14 8.93 -4.47
N LYS A 26 -7.66 9.21 -5.69
CA LYS A 26 -7.33 10.57 -6.14
C LYS A 26 -8.55 11.50 -6.22
N ARG A 27 -9.76 10.97 -6.41
CA ARG A 27 -11.00 11.78 -6.44
C ARG A 27 -11.56 12.08 -5.05
N VAL A 28 -11.13 11.33 -4.04
CA VAL A 28 -11.67 11.47 -2.69
C VAL A 28 -10.99 12.65 -2.00
N ASN A 29 -11.79 13.67 -1.67
CA ASN A 29 -11.34 14.82 -0.91
C ASN A 29 -12.44 15.23 0.08
N HIS A 30 -12.36 14.73 1.31
CA HIS A 30 -13.35 15.00 2.34
C HIS A 30 -12.68 15.09 3.72
N LYS A 31 -13.15 16.00 4.58
CA LYS A 31 -12.55 16.30 5.89
C LYS A 31 -12.45 15.10 6.85
N ASN A 32 -13.27 14.06 6.64
CA ASN A 32 -13.32 12.85 7.47
C ASN A 32 -12.64 11.64 6.83
N ILE A 33 -11.92 11.82 5.71
CA ILE A 33 -11.19 10.75 5.04
C ILE A 33 -9.72 11.17 5.01
N VAL A 34 -8.83 10.28 5.44
CA VAL A 34 -7.39 10.52 5.40
C VAL A 34 -6.97 10.78 3.96
N ARG A 35 -6.37 11.94 3.71
CA ARG A 35 -6.08 12.40 2.34
C ARG A 35 -5.03 11.51 1.69
N PHE A 36 -5.37 11.00 0.51
CA PHE A 36 -4.42 10.35 -0.37
C PHE A 36 -3.48 11.40 -0.99
N LEU A 37 -2.18 11.14 -0.95
CA LEU A 37 -1.14 12.03 -1.44
C LEU A 37 -0.56 11.57 -2.78
N GLY A 38 -0.50 10.26 -3.00
CA GLY A 38 0.07 9.70 -4.22
C GLY A 38 0.42 8.22 -4.06
N TYR A 39 1.07 7.67 -5.08
CA TYR A 39 1.48 6.27 -5.09
C TYR A 39 2.88 6.13 -5.69
N CYS A 40 3.51 5.00 -5.42
CA CYS A 40 4.69 4.52 -6.12
C CYS A 40 4.38 3.11 -6.63
N ALA A 41 4.66 2.84 -7.90
CA ALA A 41 4.57 1.51 -8.48
C ALA A 41 5.84 1.28 -9.29
N TYR A 42 6.56 0.21 -8.97
CA TYR A 42 7.77 -0.15 -9.67
C TYR A 42 7.86 -1.66 -9.84
N THR A 43 8.44 -2.09 -10.95
CA THR A 43 8.73 -3.48 -11.28
C THR A 43 10.21 -3.58 -11.58
N HIS A 44 10.88 -4.58 -11.03
CA HIS A 44 12.30 -4.84 -11.28
C HIS A 44 12.55 -6.34 -11.20
N GLU A 45 13.55 -6.81 -11.95
CA GLU A 45 13.97 -8.20 -11.91
C GLU A 45 14.74 -8.48 -10.62
N VAL A 46 14.40 -9.58 -9.96
CA VAL A 46 15.13 -10.11 -8.81
C VAL A 46 15.46 -11.57 -9.06
N LEU A 47 16.59 -12.03 -8.55
CA LEU A 47 16.92 -13.46 -8.53
C LEU A 47 16.18 -14.11 -7.36
N MET A 48 15.29 -15.06 -7.67
CA MET A 48 14.58 -15.87 -6.69
C MET A 48 15.04 -17.32 -6.79
N LYS A 49 15.37 -17.92 -5.63
CA LYS A 49 15.68 -19.34 -5.55
C LYS A 49 14.41 -20.17 -5.67
N VAL A 50 14.29 -20.91 -6.76
CA VAL A 50 13.28 -21.95 -6.93
C VAL A 50 14.00 -23.29 -6.89
N ASN A 51 13.83 -24.01 -5.78
CA ASN A 51 14.61 -25.20 -5.44
C ASN A 51 16.12 -24.90 -5.31
N VAL A 52 16.92 -25.33 -6.29
CA VAL A 52 18.39 -25.18 -6.33
C VAL A 52 18.84 -24.22 -7.45
N GLN A 53 17.89 -23.64 -8.19
CA GLN A 53 18.16 -22.79 -9.33
C GLN A 53 17.76 -21.34 -9.02
N ASP A 54 18.66 -20.40 -9.32
CA ASP A 54 18.33 -18.98 -9.35
C ASP A 54 17.57 -18.67 -10.65
N VAL A 55 16.38 -18.09 -10.51
CA VAL A 55 15.50 -17.69 -11.61
C VAL A 55 15.28 -16.19 -11.52
N LEU A 56 15.43 -15.48 -12.64
CA LEU A 56 15.02 -14.08 -12.73
C LEU A 56 13.50 -14.00 -12.76
N VAL A 57 12.94 -13.24 -11.83
CA VAL A 57 11.49 -12.99 -11.73
C VAL A 57 11.24 -11.51 -11.57
N ASP A 58 10.10 -11.04 -12.10
CA ASP A 58 9.64 -9.68 -11.89
C ASP A 58 9.11 -9.51 -10.46
N GLU A 59 9.83 -8.76 -9.63
CA GLU A 59 9.30 -8.28 -8.35
C GLU A 59 8.62 -6.93 -8.55
N ARG A 60 7.31 -6.94 -8.33
CA ARG A 60 6.46 -5.75 -8.34
C ARG A 60 6.30 -5.22 -6.92
N LYS A 61 6.57 -3.94 -6.71
CA LYS A 61 6.24 -3.25 -5.45
C LYS A 61 5.34 -2.06 -5.71
N ARG A 62 4.31 -1.97 -4.89
CA ARG A 62 3.32 -0.90 -4.94
C ARG A 62 3.12 -0.31 -3.55
N PHE A 63 3.07 1.02 -3.51
CA PHE A 63 2.94 1.80 -2.29
C PHE A 63 1.87 2.86 -2.49
N LEU A 64 1.06 3.06 -1.45
CA LEU A 64 0.10 4.15 -1.36
C LEU A 64 0.56 5.10 -0.26
N CYS A 65 0.59 6.39 -0.56
CA CYS A 65 1.02 7.45 0.34
C CYS A 65 -0.18 8.27 0.78
N PHE A 66 -0.36 8.42 2.09
CA PHE A 66 -1.44 9.19 2.71
C PHE A 66 -0.87 10.23 3.66
N GLU A 67 -1.68 11.24 3.99
CA GLU A 67 -1.41 12.06 5.16
C GLU A 67 -1.29 11.17 6.40
N TYR A 68 -0.30 11.47 7.23
CA TYR A 68 -0.18 10.81 8.52
C TYR A 68 -1.20 11.40 9.51
N ALA A 69 -2.05 10.55 10.09
CA ALA A 69 -2.99 10.91 11.15
C ALA A 69 -2.36 10.56 12.52
N PRO A 70 -2.00 11.55 13.36
CA PRO A 70 -1.16 11.32 14.54
C PRO A 70 -1.90 10.79 15.78
N ASN A 71 -3.23 10.88 15.82
CA ASN A 71 -4.01 10.65 17.04
C ASN A 71 -4.41 9.18 17.25
N GLY A 72 -3.71 8.22 16.65
CA GLY A 72 -4.13 6.82 16.69
C GLY A 72 -5.45 6.57 15.96
N ASN A 73 -6.03 5.39 16.18
CA ASN A 73 -7.24 4.93 15.52
C ASN A 73 -8.34 4.60 16.54
N LEU A 74 -9.58 4.38 16.06
CA LEU A 74 -10.74 4.15 16.94
C LEU A 74 -10.56 2.95 17.88
N GLN A 75 -9.89 1.88 17.44
CA GLN A 75 -9.60 0.71 18.28
C GLN A 75 -8.78 1.10 19.52
N ASP A 76 -7.80 1.98 19.36
CA ASP A 76 -6.95 2.48 20.44
C ASP A 76 -7.78 3.23 21.49
N TYR A 77 -8.84 3.93 21.07
CA TYR A 77 -9.75 4.65 21.98
C TYR A 77 -10.80 3.76 22.63
N LEU A 78 -11.28 2.73 21.94
CA LEU A 78 -12.30 1.82 22.48
C LEU A 78 -11.72 0.78 23.44
N HIS A 79 -10.45 0.42 23.28
CA HIS A 79 -9.76 -0.60 24.08
C HIS A 79 -8.65 -0.02 24.95
N GLN A 80 -8.75 1.25 25.33
CA GLN A 80 -7.89 1.97 26.29
C GLN A 80 -7.96 1.36 27.71
N GLY A 81 -7.58 0.08 27.83
CA GLY A 81 -7.76 -0.74 29.02
C GLY A 81 -7.37 -2.23 28.93
N ILE A 82 -6.77 -2.74 27.85
CA ILE A 82 -6.11 -4.06 27.89
C ILE A 82 -4.74 -3.94 27.23
N CYS A 83 -3.72 -4.01 28.09
CA CYS A 83 -2.29 -4.05 27.79
C CYS A 83 -1.90 -5.20 26.85
#